data_AF-A0A3E0NY14-F1
#
_entry.id   AF-A0A3E0NY14-F1
#
_cell.length_a   1.000
_cell.length_b   1.000
_cell.length_c   1.000
_cell.angle_alpha   90.00
_cell.angle_beta   90.00
_cell.angle_gamma   90.00
#
_symmetry.space_group_name_H-M   'P 1'
#
loop_
_entity.id
_entity.type
_entity.pdbx_description
1 polymer ?
#
loop_
_entity_poly.entity_id
_entity_poly.type
_entity_poly.pdbx_seq_one_letter_code
_entity_poly.pdbx_strand_id
1 'polypeptide(L)'
;MIPTRPPKVLILATQDADARRWRESVLAAADVVWLRAGDVGPDEEPDVILTDDAALLAARDGSRDATFSRAAVLGIGAVAGADYALAADASPREIQTACRLLSEIAALRNQRDELAQFGRKVTQLADTDPLTGLPNRRVWQRRLSAVLAQRSHTDVPLWLAIVDLDRFKLVNDKFGMQRGDQVLVQAGAALVGGLRQRDLVARLGGDEFGLLLVGATAENLPAVFDRLRAALRDQADVAASIGYVAVGKSVPGNELFTAAERAMRSAKQAGGDRAVEGQPVGSVHPPADVE
;
A
#
# COMPACT_ATOMS: atom_id res chain seq x y z
N MET A 1 13.86 -27.86 10.68
CA MET A 1 15.06 -28.17 9.87
C MET A 1 14.61 -28.28 8.43
N ILE A 2 14.85 -27.24 7.63
CA ILE A 2 14.63 -27.33 6.18
C ILE A 2 15.82 -28.13 5.64
N PRO A 3 15.63 -29.29 4.99
CA PRO A 3 16.73 -29.98 4.34
C PRO A 3 17.26 -29.07 3.23
N THR A 4 18.51 -28.64 3.34
CA THR A 4 19.14 -27.78 2.33
C THR A 4 19.50 -28.65 1.15
N ARG A 5 18.68 -28.57 0.09
CA ARG A 5 19.03 -29.16 -1.19
C ARG A 5 20.35 -28.54 -1.67
N PRO A 6 21.23 -29.31 -2.33
CA PRO A 6 22.46 -28.75 -2.88
C PRO A 6 22.12 -27.61 -3.86
N PRO A 7 22.93 -26.54 -3.93
CA PRO A 7 22.66 -25.40 -4.81
C PRO A 7 22.77 -25.78 -6.28
N LYS A 8 21.96 -25.14 -7.12
CA LYS A 8 22.16 -25.09 -8.57
C LYS A 8 23.04 -23.90 -8.90
N VAL A 9 24.18 -24.13 -9.56
CA VAL A 9 25.21 -23.11 -9.78
C VAL A 9 25.38 -22.83 -11.26
N LEU A 10 25.30 -21.56 -11.65
CA LEU A 10 25.70 -21.11 -12.98
C LEU A 10 27.08 -20.47 -12.88
N ILE A 11 28.04 -20.94 -13.68
CA ILE A 11 29.39 -20.39 -13.74
C ILE A 11 29.53 -19.55 -15.00
N LEU A 12 29.92 -18.29 -14.84
CA LEU A 12 30.22 -17.35 -15.92
C LEU A 12 31.63 -16.80 -15.71
N ALA A 13 32.63 -17.41 -16.34
CA ALA A 13 34.01 -16.97 -16.23
C ALA A 13 34.49 -16.30 -17.52
N THR A 14 35.42 -15.34 -17.43
CA THR A 14 36.07 -14.73 -18.60
C THR A 14 37.03 -15.69 -19.31
N GLN A 15 37.56 -16.69 -18.58
CA GLN A 15 38.49 -17.69 -19.09
C GLN A 15 37.95 -19.11 -18.90
N ASP A 16 38.09 -19.96 -19.92
CA ASP A 16 37.66 -21.37 -19.87
C ASP A 16 38.39 -22.18 -18.79
N ALA A 17 39.64 -21.82 -18.48
CA ALA A 17 40.43 -22.51 -17.45
C ALA A 17 39.83 -22.31 -16.05
N ASP A 18 39.39 -21.08 -15.74
CA ASP A 18 38.76 -20.75 -14.46
C ASP A 18 37.38 -21.38 -14.35
N ALA A 19 36.58 -21.37 -15.42
CA ALA A 19 35.30 -22.08 -15.47
C ALA A 19 35.46 -23.58 -15.14
N ARG A 20 36.48 -24.25 -15.69
CA ARG A 20 36.76 -25.66 -15.40
C ARG A 20 37.18 -25.88 -13.95
N ARG A 21 38.11 -25.08 -13.44
CA ARG A 21 38.59 -25.15 -12.05
C ARG A 21 37.45 -24.95 -11.05
N TRP A 22 36.60 -23.96 -11.28
CA TRP A 22 35.46 -23.70 -10.38
C TRP A 22 34.40 -24.78 -10.50
N ARG A 23 34.13 -25.30 -11.70
CA ARG A 23 33.23 -26.43 -11.89
C ARG A 23 33.69 -27.62 -11.06
N GLU A 24 34.96 -28.02 -11.16
CA GLU A 24 35.51 -29.11 -10.35
C GLU A 24 35.35 -28.85 -8.85
N SER A 25 35.51 -27.58 -8.44
CA SER A 25 35.35 -27.17 -7.06
C SER A 25 33.92 -27.35 -6.55
N VAL A 26 32.88 -27.13 -7.36
CA VAL A 26 31.48 -27.21 -6.90
C VAL A 26 30.75 -28.49 -7.30
N LEU A 27 31.29 -29.29 -8.22
CA LEU A 27 30.59 -30.42 -8.84
C LEU A 27 30.07 -31.46 -7.83
N ALA A 28 30.81 -31.72 -6.76
CA ALA A 28 30.42 -32.68 -5.72
C ALA A 28 29.46 -32.10 -4.67
N ALA A 29 29.30 -30.78 -4.64
CA ALA A 29 28.52 -30.07 -3.63
C ALA A 29 27.29 -29.33 -4.20
N ALA A 30 27.14 -29.30 -5.52
CA ALA A 30 26.04 -28.68 -6.27
C ALA A 30 25.15 -29.76 -6.91
N ASP A 31 23.87 -29.44 -7.06
CA ASP A 31 22.88 -30.33 -7.68
C ASP A 31 23.00 -30.29 -9.21
N VAL A 32 23.15 -29.07 -9.73
CA VAL A 32 23.34 -28.79 -11.16
C VAL A 32 24.41 -27.72 -11.31
N VAL A 33 25.27 -27.87 -12.32
CA VAL A 33 26.28 -26.87 -12.67
C VAL A 33 26.20 -26.55 -14.15
N TRP A 34 25.83 -25.32 -14.48
CA TRP A 34 25.85 -24.79 -15.84
C TRP A 34 27.10 -23.94 -16.07
N LEU A 35 27.60 -23.92 -17.31
CA LEU A 35 28.75 -23.11 -17.70
C LEU A 35 28.38 -21.97 -18.66
N ARG A 36 27.12 -21.94 -19.11
CA ARG A 36 26.59 -20.90 -20.00
C ARG A 36 25.15 -20.62 -19.61
N ALA A 37 24.75 -19.36 -19.71
CA ALA A 37 23.38 -18.95 -19.39
C ALA A 37 22.34 -19.65 -20.30
N GLY A 38 22.67 -19.88 -21.58
CA GLY A 38 21.80 -20.58 -22.52
C GLY A 38 21.60 -22.07 -22.25
N ASP A 39 22.38 -22.66 -21.35
CA ASP A 39 22.22 -24.06 -20.93
C ASP A 39 21.19 -24.21 -19.79
N VAL A 40 20.75 -23.09 -19.19
CA VAL A 40 19.70 -23.09 -18.17
C VAL A 40 18.35 -23.22 -18.87
N GLY A 41 17.56 -24.23 -18.48
CA GLY A 41 16.25 -24.46 -19.06
C GLY A 41 15.29 -23.27 -18.83
N PRO A 42 14.24 -23.12 -19.66
CA PRO A 42 13.32 -21.98 -19.58
C PRO A 42 12.55 -21.89 -18.25
N ASP A 43 12.37 -23.02 -17.55
CA ASP A 43 11.71 -23.11 -16.24
C ASP A 43 12.71 -23.35 -15.08
N GLU A 44 14.01 -23.27 -15.35
CA GLU A 44 15.06 -23.44 -14.34
C GLU A 44 15.69 -22.10 -13.96
N GLU A 45 16.14 -22.00 -12.71
CA GLU A 45 16.86 -20.83 -12.22
C GLU A 45 18.05 -21.29 -11.36
N PRO A 46 19.25 -20.70 -11.52
CA PRO A 46 20.35 -20.94 -10.62
C PRO A 46 20.06 -20.35 -9.24
N ASP A 47 20.52 -21.04 -8.20
CA ASP A 47 20.50 -20.50 -6.85
C ASP A 47 21.67 -19.51 -6.65
N VAL A 48 22.81 -19.79 -7.29
CA VAL A 48 24.02 -18.96 -7.25
C VAL A 48 24.65 -18.82 -8.62
N ILE A 49 25.12 -17.62 -8.93
CA ILE A 49 25.96 -17.31 -10.09
C ILE A 49 27.38 -17.08 -9.60
N LEU A 50 28.34 -17.81 -10.14
CA LEU A 50 29.76 -17.65 -9.86
C LEU A 50 30.43 -16.95 -11.04
N THR A 51 31.10 -15.82 -10.81
CA THR A 51 31.71 -15.04 -11.89
C THR A 51 32.93 -14.23 -11.45
N ASP A 52 33.81 -13.91 -12.39
CA ASP A 52 34.93 -12.96 -12.27
C ASP A 52 34.64 -11.61 -12.95
N ASP A 53 33.53 -11.46 -13.67
CA ASP A 53 33.28 -10.27 -14.47
C ASP A 53 31.80 -9.84 -14.44
N ALA A 54 31.59 -8.59 -14.00
CA ALA A 54 30.27 -7.97 -13.95
C ALA A 54 29.67 -7.76 -15.35
N ALA A 55 30.49 -7.64 -16.40
CA ALA A 55 30.03 -7.55 -17.77
C ALA A 55 29.37 -8.84 -18.24
N LEU A 56 29.81 -10.01 -17.76
CA LEU A 56 29.17 -11.30 -18.06
C LEU A 56 27.79 -11.42 -17.39
N LEU A 57 27.57 -10.73 -16.27
CA LEU A 57 26.25 -10.58 -15.66
C LEU A 57 25.33 -9.68 -16.50
N ALA A 58 25.88 -8.72 -17.25
CA ALA A 58 25.13 -7.69 -17.97
C ALA A 58 24.96 -7.95 -19.48
N ALA A 59 25.89 -8.66 -20.13
CA ALA A 59 25.90 -8.96 -21.57
C ALA A 59 24.88 -10.04 -22.00
N ARG A 60 23.76 -10.10 -21.25
CA ARG A 60 22.67 -11.05 -21.40
C ARG A 60 21.94 -10.79 -22.72
N ASP A 61 21.80 -11.86 -23.49
CA ASP A 61 21.19 -11.96 -24.81
C ASP A 61 20.03 -10.96 -25.05
N GLY A 62 20.33 -9.84 -25.72
CA GLY A 62 19.39 -8.95 -26.43
C GLY A 62 18.17 -8.35 -25.72
N SER A 63 17.85 -8.76 -24.49
CA SER A 63 16.65 -8.37 -23.74
C SER A 63 17.05 -7.85 -22.37
N ARG A 64 16.62 -6.63 -22.05
CA ARG A 64 16.95 -5.90 -20.82
C ARG A 64 16.32 -6.48 -19.54
N ASP A 65 15.80 -7.70 -19.56
CA ASP A 65 15.17 -8.31 -18.39
C ASP A 65 16.11 -9.26 -17.64
N ALA A 66 16.23 -9.03 -16.34
CA ALA A 66 17.10 -9.70 -15.39
C ALA A 66 16.80 -11.20 -15.25
N THR A 67 17.34 -12.01 -16.17
CA THR A 67 17.02 -13.44 -16.35
C THR A 67 17.11 -14.30 -15.09
N PHE A 68 17.98 -13.95 -14.13
CA PHE A 68 18.14 -14.67 -12.86
C PHE A 68 18.14 -13.71 -11.66
N SER A 69 17.11 -12.86 -11.58
CA SER A 69 17.00 -11.84 -10.51
C SER A 69 16.90 -12.42 -9.09
N ARG A 70 16.60 -13.72 -8.97
CA ARG A 70 16.45 -14.41 -7.69
C ARG A 70 17.72 -15.14 -7.24
N ALA A 71 18.73 -15.23 -8.10
CA ALA A 71 20.01 -15.88 -7.82
C ALA A 71 20.95 -14.94 -7.04
N ALA A 72 21.72 -15.49 -6.10
CA ALA A 72 22.81 -14.75 -5.48
C ALA A 72 24.05 -14.72 -6.38
N VAL A 73 24.82 -13.64 -6.34
CA VAL A 73 26.03 -13.48 -7.14
C VAL A 73 27.28 -13.60 -6.26
N LEU A 74 28.08 -14.63 -6.53
CA LEU A 74 29.41 -14.85 -5.95
C LEU A 74 30.49 -14.37 -6.93
N GLY A 75 31.20 -13.32 -6.56
CA GLY A 75 32.37 -12.82 -7.28
C GLY A 75 33.65 -13.54 -6.90
N ILE A 76 34.50 -13.87 -7.87
CA ILE A 76 35.90 -14.26 -7.65
C ILE A 76 36.78 -13.07 -8.07
N GLY A 77 37.42 -12.43 -7.09
CA GLY A 77 38.07 -11.13 -7.26
C GLY A 77 37.12 -9.95 -7.09
N ALA A 78 37.54 -8.77 -7.55
CA ALA A 78 36.78 -7.53 -7.41
C ALA A 78 35.70 -7.42 -8.49
N VAL A 79 34.54 -8.05 -8.26
CA VAL A 79 33.39 -8.02 -9.17
C VAL A 79 32.35 -7.02 -8.68
N ALA A 80 32.09 -5.99 -9.49
CA ALA A 80 31.04 -5.02 -9.18
C ALA A 80 29.64 -5.67 -9.21
N GLY A 81 28.84 -5.42 -8.17
CA GLY A 81 27.46 -5.94 -8.08
C GLY A 81 27.33 -7.39 -7.59
N ALA A 82 28.42 -8.02 -7.15
CA ALA A 82 28.35 -9.30 -6.46
C ALA A 82 27.74 -9.14 -5.04
N ASP A 83 26.93 -10.09 -4.61
CA ASP A 83 26.43 -10.16 -3.23
C ASP A 83 27.58 -10.42 -2.23
N TYR A 84 28.57 -11.18 -2.68
CA TYR A 84 29.78 -11.48 -1.93
C TYR A 84 30.95 -11.74 -2.88
N ALA A 85 32.16 -11.40 -2.47
CA ALA A 85 33.37 -11.61 -3.26
C ALA A 85 34.39 -12.42 -2.47
N LEU A 86 34.97 -13.43 -3.13
CA LEU A 86 36.12 -14.19 -2.64
C LEU A 86 37.40 -13.71 -3.32
N ALA A 87 38.56 -14.03 -2.74
CA ALA A 87 39.84 -13.78 -3.37
C ALA A 87 40.03 -14.65 -4.63
N ALA A 88 40.88 -14.22 -5.58
CA ALA A 88 41.13 -14.95 -6.83
C ALA A 88 41.76 -16.35 -6.61
N ASP A 89 42.50 -16.50 -5.52
CA ASP A 89 43.14 -17.73 -5.06
C ASP A 89 42.28 -18.55 -4.10
N ALA A 90 40.97 -18.24 -3.99
CA ALA A 90 40.06 -18.96 -3.12
C ALA A 90 40.10 -20.48 -3.35
N SER A 91 40.13 -21.19 -2.23
CA SER A 91 40.15 -22.65 -2.19
C SER A 91 38.79 -23.23 -2.60
N PRO A 92 38.75 -24.50 -3.07
CA PRO A 92 37.50 -25.17 -3.39
C PRO A 92 36.49 -25.17 -2.23
N ARG A 93 36.99 -25.31 -0.98
CA ARG A 93 36.14 -25.33 0.21
C ARG A 93 35.49 -23.98 0.49
N GLU A 94 36.20 -22.88 0.24
CA GLU A 94 35.64 -21.53 0.37
C GLU A 94 34.56 -21.28 -0.68
N ILE A 95 34.82 -21.65 -1.94
CA ILE A 95 33.83 -21.52 -3.03
C ILE A 95 32.57 -22.34 -2.71
N GLN A 96 32.72 -23.61 -2.30
CA GLN A 96 31.60 -24.47 -1.91
C GLN A 96 30.79 -23.89 -0.75
N THR A 97 31.47 -23.41 0.30
CA THR A 97 30.82 -22.84 1.49
C THR A 97 30.07 -21.57 1.14
N ALA A 98 30.68 -20.69 0.35
CA ALA A 98 30.06 -19.46 -0.12
C ALA A 98 28.83 -19.74 -0.99
N CYS A 99 28.91 -20.67 -1.96
CA CYS A 99 27.76 -21.08 -2.76
C CYS A 99 26.61 -21.59 -1.89
N ARG A 100 26.91 -22.43 -0.88
CA ARG A 100 25.86 -22.94 0.02
C ARG A 100 25.20 -21.82 0.82
N LEU A 101 25.96 -20.98 1.48
CA LEU A 101 25.42 -19.89 2.30
C LEU A 101 24.64 -18.87 1.46
N LEU A 102 25.16 -18.51 0.29
CA LEU A 102 24.47 -17.60 -0.62
C LEU A 102 23.18 -18.18 -1.18
N SER A 103 23.14 -19.49 -1.47
CA SER A 103 21.90 -20.15 -1.89
C SER A 103 20.82 -20.10 -0.80
N GLU A 104 21.20 -20.29 0.48
CA GLU A 104 20.27 -20.19 1.61
C GLU A 104 19.77 -18.75 1.78
N ILE A 105 20.66 -17.76 1.67
CA ILE A 105 20.31 -16.35 1.74
C ILE A 105 19.36 -15.97 0.60
N ALA A 106 19.65 -16.39 -0.64
CA ALA A 106 18.81 -16.15 -1.80
C ALA A 106 17.41 -16.75 -1.59
N ALA A 107 17.33 -18.02 -1.16
CA ALA A 107 16.06 -18.68 -0.89
C ALA A 107 15.22 -17.93 0.16
N LEU A 108 15.83 -17.50 1.26
CA LEU A 108 15.14 -16.73 2.31
C LEU A 108 14.66 -15.36 1.82
N ARG A 109 15.48 -14.64 1.05
CA ARG A 109 15.10 -13.35 0.43
C ARG A 109 13.89 -13.53 -0.47
N ASN A 110 13.93 -14.53 -1.35
CA ASN A 110 12.84 -14.85 -2.27
C ASN A 110 11.54 -15.19 -1.55
N GLN A 111 11.59 -16.03 -0.51
CA GLN A 111 10.42 -16.40 0.28
C GLN A 111 9.80 -15.19 1.01
N ARG A 112 10.64 -14.30 1.54
CA ARG A 112 10.18 -13.06 2.17
C ARG A 112 9.47 -12.16 1.16
N ASP A 113 10.03 -12.02 -0.02
CA ASP A 113 9.49 -11.15 -1.05
C ASP A 113 8.16 -11.69 -1.60
N GLU A 114 8.03 -13.00 -1.76
CA GLU A 114 6.76 -13.67 -2.07
C GLU A 114 5.72 -13.45 -0.97
N LEU A 115 6.09 -13.63 0.30
CA LEU A 115 5.19 -13.38 1.43
C LEU A 115 4.72 -11.91 1.48
N ALA A 116 5.62 -10.96 1.22
CA ALA A 116 5.30 -9.54 1.16
C ALA A 116 4.40 -9.20 -0.03
N GLN A 117 4.60 -9.83 -1.19
CA GLN A 117 3.72 -9.67 -2.35
C GLN A 117 2.33 -10.26 -2.09
N PHE A 118 2.25 -11.44 -1.46
CA PHE A 118 0.99 -12.05 -1.06
C PHE A 118 0.25 -11.19 -0.03
N GLY A 119 0.94 -10.72 1.01
CA GLY A 119 0.38 -9.80 2.00
C GLY A 119 -0.15 -8.51 1.39
N ARG A 120 0.56 -7.95 0.39
CA ARG A 120 0.07 -6.79 -0.39
C ARG A 120 -1.19 -7.11 -1.19
N LYS A 121 -1.25 -8.25 -1.88
CA LYS A 121 -2.44 -8.69 -2.64
C LYS A 121 -3.65 -8.93 -1.73
N VAL A 122 -3.45 -9.60 -0.58
CA VAL A 122 -4.51 -9.81 0.42
C VAL A 122 -5.02 -8.46 0.96
N THR A 123 -4.11 -7.53 1.26
CA THR A 123 -4.47 -6.18 1.69
C THR A 123 -5.23 -5.41 0.61
N GLN A 124 -4.87 -5.59 -0.67
CA GLN A 124 -5.51 -4.94 -1.80
C GLN A 124 -6.92 -5.48 -2.09
N LEU A 125 -7.17 -6.76 -1.82
CA LEU A 125 -8.49 -7.39 -2.00
C LEU A 125 -9.56 -6.93 -1.00
N ALA A 126 -9.18 -6.19 0.04
CA ALA A 126 -10.10 -5.70 1.07
C ALA A 126 -10.15 -4.17 1.10
N ASP A 127 -10.13 -3.48 -0.05
CA ASP A 127 -10.19 -2.01 -0.15
C ASP A 127 -11.64 -1.47 -0.05
N THR A 128 -12.65 -2.33 -0.20
CA THR A 128 -14.07 -1.97 -0.12
C THR A 128 -14.73 -2.50 1.14
N ASP A 129 -15.76 -1.79 1.59
CA ASP A 129 -16.74 -2.29 2.56
C ASP A 129 -17.66 -3.29 1.86
N PRO A 130 -17.77 -4.55 2.33
CA PRO A 130 -18.50 -5.60 1.62
C PRO A 130 -20.02 -5.38 1.58
N LEU A 131 -20.57 -4.58 2.49
CA LEU A 131 -22.00 -4.28 2.52
C LEU A 131 -22.36 -3.19 1.52
N THR A 132 -21.67 -2.05 1.59
CA THR A 132 -22.02 -0.84 0.81
C THR A 132 -21.30 -0.74 -0.53
N GLY A 133 -20.23 -1.53 -0.74
CA GLY A 133 -19.35 -1.42 -1.91
C GLY A 133 -18.47 -0.17 -1.94
N LEU A 134 -18.60 0.71 -0.94
CA LEU A 134 -17.78 1.91 -0.81
C LEU A 134 -16.34 1.57 -0.43
N PRO A 135 -15.38 2.47 -0.66
CA PRO A 135 -14.10 2.43 0.03
C PRO A 135 -14.28 2.26 1.55
N ASN A 136 -13.43 1.47 2.19
CA ASN A 136 -13.47 1.32 3.64
C ASN A 136 -12.57 2.33 4.38
N ARG A 137 -12.61 2.30 5.72
CA ARG A 137 -11.78 3.13 6.60
C ARG A 137 -10.31 3.16 6.19
N ARG A 138 -9.73 2.03 5.80
CA ARG A 138 -8.31 1.94 5.41
C ARG A 138 -8.02 2.72 4.14
N VAL A 139 -8.87 2.59 3.12
CA VAL A 139 -8.73 3.38 1.87
C VAL A 139 -8.91 4.86 2.14
N TRP A 140 -9.88 5.22 2.99
CA TRP A 140 -10.13 6.61 3.38
C TRP A 140 -8.91 7.23 4.06
N GLN A 141 -8.33 6.57 5.06
CA GLN A 141 -7.13 7.04 5.76
C GLN A 141 -5.94 7.18 4.80
N ARG A 142 -5.72 6.18 3.94
CA ARG A 142 -4.64 6.22 2.93
C ARG A 142 -4.81 7.39 1.97
N ARG A 143 -6.04 7.67 1.52
CA ARG A 143 -6.35 8.82 0.66
C ARG A 143 -6.14 10.14 1.39
N LEU A 144 -6.57 10.26 2.64
CA LEU A 144 -6.30 11.45 3.45
C LEU A 144 -4.80 11.71 3.58
N SER A 145 -4.01 10.70 3.94
CA SER A 145 -2.55 10.83 4.02
C SER A 145 -1.91 11.24 2.69
N ALA A 146 -2.35 10.66 1.58
CA ALA A 146 -1.85 11.00 0.25
C ALA A 146 -2.16 12.45 -0.13
N VAL A 147 -3.38 12.92 0.14
CA VAL A 147 -3.77 14.31 -0.17
C VAL A 147 -3.03 15.30 0.72
N LEU A 148 -2.86 15.01 2.01
CA LEU A 148 -2.07 15.84 2.92
C LEU A 148 -0.62 15.98 2.46
N ALA A 149 -0.01 14.90 1.95
CA ALA A 149 1.35 14.93 1.40
C ALA A 149 1.47 15.74 0.10
N GLN A 150 0.44 15.77 -0.74
CA GLN A 150 0.43 16.55 -1.99
C GLN A 150 0.13 18.04 -1.77
N ARG A 151 -0.46 18.38 -0.62
CA ARG A 151 -0.97 19.73 -0.37
C ARG A 151 0.11 20.74 0.00
N SER A 152 1.32 20.30 0.32
CA SER A 152 2.49 21.18 0.34
C SER A 152 2.72 21.88 -1.01
N HIS A 153 2.14 21.37 -2.11
CA HIS A 153 2.37 21.84 -3.47
C HIS A 153 1.11 22.38 -4.19
N THR A 154 -0.07 22.39 -3.55
CA THR A 154 -1.34 22.81 -4.20
C THR A 154 -2.22 23.63 -3.27
N ASP A 155 -2.83 24.71 -3.80
CA ASP A 155 -3.76 25.59 -3.07
C ASP A 155 -5.24 25.22 -3.26
N VAL A 156 -5.52 24.01 -3.73
CA VAL A 156 -6.90 23.54 -3.90
C VAL A 156 -7.56 23.39 -2.52
N PRO A 157 -8.74 24.01 -2.29
CA PRO A 157 -9.50 23.82 -1.05
C PRO A 157 -9.80 22.34 -0.80
N LEU A 158 -9.69 21.90 0.45
CA LEU A 158 -9.97 20.52 0.83
C LEU A 158 -10.64 20.50 2.19
N TRP A 159 -11.72 19.72 2.26
CA TRP A 159 -12.51 19.57 3.47
C TRP A 159 -12.65 18.10 3.82
N LEU A 160 -12.57 17.84 5.10
CA LEU A 160 -12.82 16.53 5.69
C LEU A 160 -14.15 16.59 6.40
N ALA A 161 -15.02 15.60 6.18
CA ALA A 161 -16.26 15.48 6.94
C ALA A 161 -16.48 14.06 7.45
N ILE A 162 -17.09 13.95 8.63
CA ILE A 162 -17.57 12.71 9.24
C ILE A 162 -19.09 12.81 9.31
N VAL A 163 -19.75 11.82 8.75
CA VAL A 163 -21.21 11.68 8.72
C VAL A 163 -21.57 10.49 9.59
N ASP A 164 -22.56 10.67 10.44
CA ASP A 164 -23.10 9.60 11.27
C ASP A 164 -24.64 9.61 11.18
N LEU A 165 -25.24 8.45 10.92
CA LEU A 165 -26.68 8.32 10.76
C LEU A 165 -27.40 8.44 12.11
N ASP A 166 -28.32 9.38 12.20
CA ASP A 166 -29.01 9.66 13.45
C ASP A 166 -29.96 8.53 13.82
N ARG A 167 -29.86 8.06 15.08
CA ARG A 167 -30.73 7.03 15.67
C ARG A 167 -30.73 5.71 14.88
N PHE A 168 -29.66 5.40 14.14
CA PHE A 168 -29.57 4.15 13.36
C PHE A 168 -29.78 2.88 14.22
N LYS A 169 -29.29 2.87 15.46
CA LYS A 169 -29.56 1.77 16.39
C LYS A 169 -31.06 1.50 16.58
N LEU A 170 -31.90 2.54 16.64
CA LEU A 170 -33.35 2.36 16.76
C LEU A 170 -33.96 1.72 15.52
N VAL A 171 -33.38 1.96 14.33
CA VAL A 171 -33.80 1.28 13.09
C VAL A 171 -33.52 -0.22 13.21
N ASN A 172 -32.31 -0.59 13.65
CA ASN A 172 -31.95 -1.99 13.89
C ASN A 172 -32.86 -2.64 14.95
N ASP A 173 -33.09 -1.95 16.07
CA ASP A 173 -33.87 -2.49 17.17
C ASP A 173 -35.35 -2.69 16.79
N LYS A 174 -35.90 -1.79 15.95
CA LYS A 174 -37.32 -1.82 15.55
C LYS A 174 -37.61 -2.70 14.34
N PHE A 175 -36.70 -2.74 13.36
CA PHE A 175 -36.94 -3.37 12.06
C PHE A 175 -35.95 -4.50 11.73
N GLY A 176 -35.00 -4.78 12.62
CA GLY A 176 -34.00 -5.82 12.46
C GLY A 176 -32.78 -5.38 11.66
N MET A 177 -31.69 -6.16 11.79
CA MET A 177 -30.40 -5.84 11.19
C MET A 177 -30.45 -5.78 9.65
N GLN A 178 -31.25 -6.64 9.01
CA GLN A 178 -31.38 -6.63 7.54
C GLN A 178 -31.93 -5.30 7.03
N ARG A 179 -32.83 -4.65 7.79
CA ARG A 179 -33.34 -3.32 7.42
C ARG A 179 -32.26 -2.26 7.61
N GLY A 180 -31.49 -2.33 8.70
CA GLY A 180 -30.34 -1.44 8.90
C GLY A 180 -29.31 -1.58 7.79
N ASP A 181 -29.01 -2.80 7.35
CA ASP A 181 -28.09 -3.06 6.24
C ASP A 181 -28.56 -2.39 4.95
N GLN A 182 -29.86 -2.48 4.63
CA GLN A 182 -30.44 -1.76 3.49
C GLN A 182 -30.30 -0.24 3.62
N VAL A 183 -30.56 0.31 4.81
CA VAL A 183 -30.39 1.74 5.08
C VAL A 183 -28.93 2.16 4.87
N LEU A 184 -27.96 1.35 5.30
CA LEU A 184 -26.54 1.64 5.08
C LEU A 184 -26.15 1.64 3.59
N VAL A 185 -26.67 0.68 2.82
CA VAL A 185 -26.46 0.63 1.36
C VAL A 185 -27.07 1.86 0.68
N GLN A 186 -28.31 2.21 1.02
CA GLN A 186 -29.01 3.36 0.48
C GLN A 186 -28.33 4.68 0.87
N ALA A 187 -27.89 4.80 2.12
CA ALA A 187 -27.15 5.97 2.60
C ALA A 187 -25.83 6.15 1.87
N GLY A 188 -25.09 5.05 1.65
CA GLY A 188 -23.86 5.07 0.86
C GLY A 188 -24.10 5.55 -0.58
N ALA A 189 -25.14 5.05 -1.24
CA ALA A 189 -25.53 5.47 -2.58
C ALA A 189 -25.95 6.95 -2.63
N ALA A 190 -26.74 7.41 -1.64
CA ALA A 190 -27.19 8.79 -1.54
C ALA A 190 -26.02 9.77 -1.35
N LEU A 191 -25.05 9.41 -0.51
CA LEU A 191 -23.83 10.21 -0.31
C LEU A 191 -23.01 10.31 -1.59
N VAL A 192 -22.81 9.20 -2.31
CA VAL A 192 -22.08 9.19 -3.59
C VAL A 192 -22.81 10.03 -4.63
N GLY A 193 -24.12 9.85 -4.78
CA GLY A 193 -24.93 10.62 -5.75
C GLY A 193 -25.00 12.12 -5.46
N GLY A 194 -24.81 12.52 -4.19
CA GLY A 194 -24.79 13.92 -3.78
C GLY A 194 -23.43 14.61 -3.93
N LEU A 195 -22.37 13.89 -4.33
CA LEU A 195 -21.00 14.40 -4.45
C LEU A 195 -20.46 14.34 -5.88
N ARG A 196 -19.34 15.04 -6.12
CA ARG A 196 -18.66 15.04 -7.43
C ARG A 196 -17.73 13.84 -7.54
N GLN A 197 -17.39 13.44 -8.76
CA GLN A 197 -16.50 12.29 -9.01
C GLN A 197 -15.11 12.39 -8.34
N ARG A 198 -14.63 13.61 -8.09
CA ARG A 198 -13.34 13.87 -7.44
C ARG A 198 -13.40 13.80 -5.91
N ASP A 199 -14.59 13.78 -5.33
CA ASP A 199 -14.79 13.64 -3.90
C ASP A 199 -14.72 12.16 -3.52
N LEU A 200 -14.35 11.86 -2.28
CA LEU A 200 -14.28 10.50 -1.76
C LEU A 200 -15.37 10.30 -0.71
N VAL A 201 -16.14 9.22 -0.85
CA VAL A 201 -16.99 8.66 0.21
C VAL A 201 -16.39 7.34 0.65
N ALA A 202 -16.36 7.08 1.95
CA ALA A 202 -15.97 5.80 2.50
C ALA A 202 -16.84 5.44 3.71
N ARG A 203 -17.07 4.15 3.94
CA ARG A 203 -17.66 3.69 5.20
C ARG A 203 -16.56 3.44 6.22
N LEU A 204 -16.64 4.15 7.34
CA LEU A 204 -15.64 4.05 8.41
C LEU A 204 -15.94 2.89 9.36
N GLY A 205 -17.20 2.49 9.48
CA GLY A 205 -17.64 1.38 10.32
C GLY A 205 -18.98 1.70 10.99
N GLY A 206 -19.77 0.69 11.33
CA GLY A 206 -21.12 0.91 11.86
C GLY A 206 -21.96 1.74 10.89
N ASP A 207 -22.46 2.87 11.37
CA ASP A 207 -23.24 3.91 10.70
C ASP A 207 -22.43 5.17 10.33
N GLU A 208 -21.10 5.12 10.46
CA GLU A 208 -20.22 6.25 10.17
C GLU A 208 -19.66 6.21 8.74
N PHE A 209 -19.69 7.36 8.07
CA PHE A 209 -19.09 7.60 6.75
C PHE A 209 -18.08 8.76 6.82
N GLY A 210 -17.01 8.63 6.05
CA GLY A 210 -15.97 9.64 5.92
C GLY A 210 -15.97 10.25 4.52
N LEU A 211 -15.90 11.57 4.44
CA LEU A 211 -15.88 12.32 3.19
C LEU A 211 -14.58 13.11 3.04
N LEU A 212 -14.04 13.14 1.82
CA LEU A 212 -13.02 14.11 1.41
C LEU A 212 -13.56 14.92 0.24
N LEU A 213 -13.73 16.23 0.42
CA LEU A 213 -14.34 17.13 -0.55
C LEU A 213 -13.28 18.01 -1.18
N VAL A 214 -13.01 17.81 -2.47
CA VAL A 214 -11.89 18.47 -3.18
C VAL A 214 -12.41 19.65 -3.99
N GLY A 215 -11.85 20.83 -3.72
CA GLY A 215 -12.20 22.09 -4.38
C GLY A 215 -13.60 22.60 -4.01
N ALA A 216 -14.14 22.21 -2.84
CA ALA A 216 -15.29 22.86 -2.24
C ALA A 216 -14.84 24.14 -1.53
N THR A 217 -15.57 25.24 -1.73
CA THR A 217 -15.25 26.53 -1.11
C THR A 217 -16.08 26.70 0.16
N ALA A 218 -15.65 27.56 1.08
CA ALA A 218 -16.39 27.82 2.32
C ALA A 218 -17.85 28.23 2.04
N GLU A 219 -18.08 28.99 0.96
CA GLU A 219 -19.40 29.49 0.58
C GLU A 219 -20.32 28.38 0.03
N ASN A 220 -19.77 27.35 -0.64
CA ASN A 220 -20.58 26.31 -1.26
C ASN A 220 -20.81 25.08 -0.38
N LEU A 221 -20.04 24.91 0.69
CA LEU A 221 -20.13 23.77 1.59
C LEU A 221 -21.48 23.60 2.28
N PRO A 222 -22.12 24.65 2.83
CA PRO A 222 -23.44 24.50 3.44
C PRO A 222 -24.45 23.88 2.48
N ALA A 223 -24.48 24.33 1.22
CA ALA A 223 -25.36 23.78 0.19
C ALA A 223 -25.01 22.32 -0.17
N VAL A 224 -23.74 21.93 -0.14
CA VAL A 224 -23.33 20.54 -0.32
C VAL A 224 -23.89 19.68 0.82
N PHE A 225 -23.73 20.09 2.07
CA PHE A 225 -24.22 19.32 3.22
C PHE A 225 -25.75 19.27 3.27
N ASP A 226 -26.44 20.36 2.94
CA ASP A 226 -27.90 20.37 2.86
C ASP A 226 -28.42 19.39 1.79
N ARG A 227 -27.76 19.34 0.63
CA ARG A 227 -28.06 18.36 -0.42
C ARG A 227 -27.84 16.93 0.07
N LEU A 228 -26.74 16.65 0.76
CA LEU A 228 -26.46 15.31 1.28
C LEU A 228 -27.50 14.88 2.33
N ARG A 229 -27.86 15.76 3.26
CA ARG A 229 -28.88 15.48 4.27
C ARG A 229 -30.27 15.29 3.67
N ALA A 230 -30.62 16.06 2.64
CA ALA A 230 -31.86 15.84 1.89
C ALA A 230 -31.85 14.47 1.19
N ALA A 231 -30.78 14.13 0.47
CA ALA A 231 -30.65 12.84 -0.20
C ALA A 231 -30.72 11.65 0.76
N LEU A 232 -30.11 11.74 1.94
CA LEU A 232 -30.18 10.70 2.97
C LEU A 232 -31.61 10.48 3.48
N ARG A 233 -32.36 11.56 3.72
CA ARG A 233 -33.77 11.46 4.12
C ARG A 233 -34.63 10.86 3.01
N ASP A 234 -34.45 11.33 1.78
CA ASP A 234 -35.30 10.94 0.66
C ASP A 234 -35.04 9.51 0.18
N GLN A 235 -33.77 9.07 0.17
CA GLN A 235 -33.38 7.80 -0.44
C GLN A 235 -33.15 6.67 0.57
N ALA A 236 -32.75 7.01 1.81
CA ALA A 236 -32.40 6.05 2.84
C ALA A 236 -33.30 6.13 4.08
N ASP A 237 -34.29 7.03 4.09
CA ASP A 237 -35.24 7.23 5.20
C ASP A 237 -34.54 7.46 6.54
N VAL A 238 -33.43 8.22 6.51
CA VAL A 238 -32.58 8.47 7.68
C VAL A 238 -32.03 9.89 7.69
N ALA A 239 -32.01 10.50 8.86
CA ALA A 239 -31.33 11.78 9.09
C ALA A 239 -29.85 11.53 9.43
N ALA A 240 -29.00 12.55 9.29
CA ALA A 240 -27.60 12.41 9.65
C ALA A 240 -27.01 13.69 10.24
N SER A 241 -26.09 13.47 11.18
CA SER A 241 -25.26 14.50 11.77
C SER A 241 -23.90 14.53 11.08
N ILE A 242 -23.46 15.73 10.67
CA ILE A 242 -22.23 15.93 9.92
C ILE A 242 -21.31 16.85 10.71
N GLY A 243 -20.07 16.43 10.93
CA GLY A 243 -19.00 17.27 11.43
C GLY A 243 -17.95 17.45 10.35
N TYR A 244 -17.54 18.68 10.07
CA TYR A 244 -16.58 18.94 9.00
C TYR A 244 -15.50 19.93 9.43
N VAL A 245 -14.35 19.88 8.78
CA VAL A 245 -13.21 20.74 9.09
C VAL A 245 -12.46 21.10 7.81
N ALA A 246 -12.02 22.36 7.74
CA ALA A 246 -11.07 22.79 6.73
C ALA A 246 -9.77 22.03 6.96
N VAL A 247 -9.30 21.30 5.95
CA VAL A 247 -7.97 20.73 6.04
C VAL A 247 -6.99 21.91 5.90
N GLY A 248 -6.05 22.07 6.82
CA GLY A 248 -5.01 23.12 6.75
C GLY A 248 -3.70 22.62 6.15
N LYS A 249 -2.78 23.54 5.81
CA LYS A 249 -1.37 23.20 5.60
C LYS A 249 -0.76 22.87 6.97
N SER A 250 0.00 21.77 7.06
CA SER A 250 0.73 21.37 8.28
C SER A 250 -0.10 20.84 9.47
N VAL A 251 -1.40 20.57 9.31
CA VAL A 251 -2.19 19.89 10.37
C VAL A 251 -2.17 18.38 10.16
N PRO A 252 -1.77 17.57 11.17
CA PRO A 252 -1.79 16.11 11.10
C PRO A 252 -3.20 15.55 10.84
N GLY A 253 -3.28 14.47 10.05
CA GLY A 253 -4.56 13.84 9.67
C GLY A 253 -5.42 13.36 10.85
N ASN A 254 -4.79 12.88 11.93
CA ASN A 254 -5.47 12.45 13.16
C ASN A 254 -6.13 13.63 13.92
N GLU A 255 -5.51 14.81 13.93
CA GLU A 255 -6.11 16.00 14.55
C GLU A 255 -7.33 16.48 13.77
N LEU A 256 -7.25 16.47 12.44
CA LEU A 256 -8.37 16.81 11.56
C LEU A 256 -9.53 15.84 11.74
N PHE A 257 -9.25 14.54 11.79
CA PHE A 257 -10.25 13.51 12.09
C PHE A 257 -10.93 13.80 13.44
N THR A 258 -10.14 14.04 14.48
CA THR A 258 -10.64 14.30 15.84
C THR A 258 -11.49 15.58 15.89
N ALA A 259 -11.11 16.63 15.16
CA ALA A 259 -11.87 17.87 15.08
C ALA A 259 -13.24 17.67 14.40
N ALA A 260 -13.27 16.97 13.26
CA ALA A 260 -14.51 16.65 12.56
C ALA A 260 -15.41 15.72 13.38
N GLU A 261 -14.85 14.71 14.04
CA GLU A 261 -15.61 13.81 14.91
C GLU A 261 -16.24 14.55 16.10
N ARG A 262 -15.51 15.49 16.72
CA ARG A 262 -16.04 16.35 17.78
C ARG A 262 -17.18 17.23 17.28
N ALA A 263 -17.03 17.82 16.09
CA ALA A 263 -18.07 18.62 15.48
C ALA A 263 -19.33 17.79 15.16
N MET A 264 -19.16 16.55 14.67
CA MET A 264 -20.26 15.61 14.41
C MET A 264 -21.00 15.27 15.71
N ARG A 265 -20.25 14.99 16.79
CA ARG A 265 -20.85 14.75 18.11
C ARG A 265 -21.61 15.96 18.64
N SER A 266 -21.11 17.17 18.39
CA SER A 266 -21.83 18.41 18.72
C SER A 266 -23.13 18.54 17.92
N ALA A 267 -23.12 18.21 16.63
CA ALA A 267 -24.31 18.16 15.79
C ALA A 267 -25.38 17.21 16.37
N LYS A 268 -24.98 16.00 16.80
CA LYS A 268 -25.86 15.04 17.47
C LYS A 268 -26.46 15.59 18.76
N GLN A 269 -25.63 16.20 19.61
CA GLN A 269 -26.07 16.76 20.89
C GLN A 269 -27.03 17.94 20.73
N ALA A 270 -26.91 18.69 19.63
CA ALA A 270 -27.78 19.82 19.33
C ALA A 270 -29.14 19.42 18.72
N GLY A 271 -29.45 18.12 18.65
CA GLY A 271 -30.73 17.59 18.14
C GLY A 271 -30.61 16.80 16.84
N GLY A 272 -29.41 16.64 16.30
CA GLY A 272 -29.15 15.93 15.05
C GLY A 272 -29.52 16.72 13.80
N ASP A 273 -29.56 16.01 12.66
CA ASP A 273 -29.90 16.47 11.32
C ASP A 273 -29.30 17.84 10.98
N ARG A 274 -27.97 17.96 11.06
CA ARG A 274 -27.26 19.21 10.76
C ARG A 274 -25.79 18.97 10.46
N ALA A 275 -25.18 19.99 9.85
CA ALA A 275 -23.74 20.06 9.68
C ALA A 275 -23.13 21.11 10.63
N VAL A 276 -22.01 20.77 11.27
CA VAL A 276 -21.27 21.66 12.17
C VAL A 276 -19.81 21.69 11.75
N GLU A 277 -19.26 22.90 11.65
CA GLU A 277 -17.82 23.09 11.42
C GLU A 277 -17.04 22.92 12.74
N GLY A 278 -15.97 22.14 12.69
CA GLY A 278 -15.00 21.99 13.76
C GLY A 278 -13.74 22.81 13.49
N GLN A 279 -13.00 23.09 14.56
CA GLN A 279 -11.68 23.71 14.47
C GLN A 279 -10.60 22.75 14.99
N PRO A 280 -9.51 22.53 14.25
CA PRO A 280 -8.37 21.77 14.74
C PRO A 280 -7.62 22.56 15.81
N VAL A 281 -7.01 21.86 16.77
CA VAL A 281 -6.40 22.47 17.97
C VAL A 281 -5.15 23.32 17.65
N GLY A 282 -4.66 23.29 16.40
CA GLY A 282 -3.48 24.05 15.95
C GLY A 282 -3.72 25.18 14.93
N SER A 283 -4.96 25.50 14.56
CA SER A 283 -5.23 26.61 13.63
C SER A 283 -5.25 27.96 14.36
N VAL A 284 -4.08 28.59 14.51
CA VAL A 284 -4.02 30.03 14.77
C VAL A 284 -4.41 30.73 13.47
N HIS A 285 -5.61 31.30 13.41
CA HIS A 285 -5.95 32.29 12.40
C HIS A 285 -5.13 33.55 12.73
N PRO A 286 -4.34 34.14 11.81
CA PRO A 286 -4.00 35.55 11.98
C PRO A 286 -5.33 36.32 12.05
N PRO A 287 -5.49 37.26 12.99
CA PRO A 287 -6.71 38.06 13.07
C PRO A 287 -6.97 38.68 11.70
N ALA A 288 -8.22 38.59 11.24
CA ALA A 288 -8.66 39.29 10.04
C ALA A 288 -8.37 40.78 10.25
N ASP A 289 -7.56 41.36 9.35
CA ASP A 289 -7.31 42.79 9.33
C ASP A 289 -8.66 43.53 9.28
N VAL A 290 -8.86 44.37 10.28
CA VAL A 290 -9.93 45.36 10.31
C VAL A 290 -9.46 46.53 9.44
N GLU A 291 -10.03 46.66 8.24
CA GLU A 291 -10.15 47.95 7.55
C GLU A 291 -11.45 48.65 7.96
#